data_AF-A0A1B6CJK8-F1
#
_entry.id   AF-A0A1B6CJK8-F1
#
_cell.length_a   1.000
_cell.length_b   1.000
_cell.length_c   1.000
_cell.angle_alpha   90.00
_cell.angle_beta   90.00
_cell.angle_gamma   90.00
#
_symmetry.space_group_name_H-M   'P 1'
#
loop_
_entity.id
_entity.type
_entity.pdbx_description
1 polymer ?
#
loop_
_entity_poly.entity_id
_entity_poly.type
_entity_poly.pdbx_seq_one_letter_code
_entity_poly.pdbx_strand_id
1 'polypeptide(L)'
;YNSNIINKISDKLEDGLSEVHNLMENEDGVAERKLRTVLEELSTGCNRYVSIAKGTGSGPGVGKTKLDKERMKLCQRDIEHIGNMARNLKALVTKHSFKDRYKTAQTYLQKLKFLIEDPQHSLPDVFVWVISNGKRTAYRRIPARDLIYSIVDEECGRYCGKVFSLFLKLPGKKGLGASGWAIQAKLQIYTWFGLVKHKKNFVNGLTKGYEVSHEIKNAERPRAMPPSIIHYTSKFSFQMRAYMYQARSLIGSDASGLSDPFARVIIGEYCKSTQVSNNYLIHY
;
A
#
# COMPACT_ATOMS: atom_id res chain seq x y z
N TYR A 1 13.64 2.31 3.45
CA TYR A 1 14.09 1.57 2.25
C TYR A 1 13.98 0.08 2.43
N ASN A 2 14.72 -0.54 3.37
CA ASN A 2 14.72 -1.99 3.57
C ASN A 2 13.31 -2.61 3.69
N SER A 3 12.49 -2.09 4.60
CA SER A 3 11.10 -2.55 4.77
C SER A 3 10.23 -2.41 3.52
N ASN A 4 10.49 -1.42 2.65
CA ASN A 4 9.70 -1.24 1.43
C ASN A 4 9.98 -2.35 0.42
N ILE A 5 11.25 -2.76 0.28
CA ILE A 5 11.62 -3.88 -0.61
C ILE A 5 10.95 -5.16 -0.10
N ILE A 6 11.04 -5.44 1.20
CA ILE A 6 10.42 -6.62 1.82
C ILE A 6 8.89 -6.56 1.68
N ASN A 7 8.27 -5.39 1.87
CA ASN A 7 6.82 -5.22 1.71
C ASN A 7 6.38 -5.50 0.28
N LYS A 8 7.13 -5.06 -0.73
CA LYS A 8 6.81 -5.38 -2.14
C LYS A 8 6.88 -6.88 -2.44
N ILE A 9 7.80 -7.61 -1.83
CA ILE A 9 7.88 -9.07 -1.95
C ILE A 9 6.69 -9.72 -1.23
N SER A 10 6.36 -9.23 -0.04
CA SER A 10 5.22 -9.71 0.76
C SER A 10 3.88 -9.49 0.05
N ASP A 11 3.63 -8.29 -0.49
CA ASP A 11 2.39 -7.95 -1.21
C ASP A 11 2.21 -8.88 -2.42
N LYS A 12 3.26 -9.08 -3.23
CA LYS A 12 3.22 -10.01 -4.38
C LYS A 12 2.95 -11.46 -3.96
N LEU A 13 3.55 -11.91 -2.87
CA LEU A 13 3.31 -13.25 -2.34
C LEU A 13 1.87 -13.39 -1.82
N GLU A 14 1.35 -12.38 -1.12
CA GLU A 14 -0.01 -12.36 -0.62
C GLU A 14 -1.03 -12.40 -1.76
N ASP A 15 -0.91 -11.51 -2.75
CA ASP A 15 -1.76 -11.49 -3.94
C ASP A 15 -1.72 -12.84 -4.68
N GLY A 16 -0.51 -13.37 -4.89
CA GLY A 16 -0.31 -14.66 -5.54
C GLY A 16 -0.94 -15.83 -4.77
N LEU A 17 -0.84 -15.86 -3.44
CA LEU A 17 -1.46 -16.89 -2.60
C LEU A 17 -2.99 -16.75 -2.57
N SER A 18 -3.52 -15.52 -2.57
CA SER A 18 -4.96 -15.28 -2.69
C SER A 18 -5.50 -15.78 -4.04
N GLU A 19 -4.77 -15.58 -5.13
CA GLU A 19 -5.14 -16.15 -6.43
C GLU A 19 -5.09 -17.69 -6.41
N VAL A 20 -4.05 -18.29 -5.81
CA VAL A 20 -3.99 -19.74 -5.63
C VAL A 20 -5.20 -20.24 -4.83
N HIS A 21 -5.56 -19.55 -3.75
CA HIS A 21 -6.70 -19.91 -2.91
C HIS A 21 -8.01 -19.95 -3.69
N ASN A 22 -8.28 -18.92 -4.48
CA ASN A 22 -9.48 -18.84 -5.32
C ASN A 22 -9.52 -19.92 -6.40
N LEU A 23 -8.36 -20.45 -6.80
CA LEU A 23 -8.25 -21.53 -7.78
C LEU A 23 -8.32 -22.92 -7.16
N MET A 24 -8.31 -23.06 -5.82
CA MET A 24 -8.26 -24.37 -5.14
C MET A 24 -9.50 -25.22 -5.36
N GLU A 25 -10.62 -24.61 -5.74
CA GLU A 25 -11.88 -25.32 -6.04
C GLU A 25 -11.88 -25.95 -7.44
N ASN A 26 -10.88 -25.64 -8.29
CA ASN A 26 -10.79 -26.17 -9.65
C ASN A 26 -9.95 -27.47 -9.70
N GLU A 27 -10.43 -28.49 -10.43
CA GLU A 27 -9.78 -29.81 -10.50
C GLU A 27 -8.64 -29.93 -11.54
N ASP A 28 -8.42 -28.90 -12.36
CA ASP A 28 -7.57 -28.93 -13.57
C ASP A 28 -6.06 -28.67 -13.34
N GLY A 29 -5.56 -28.84 -12.11
CA GLY A 29 -4.14 -28.66 -11.81
C GLY A 29 -3.62 -27.21 -11.97
N VAL A 30 -4.54 -26.25 -12.12
CA VAL A 30 -4.23 -24.83 -12.38
C VAL A 30 -3.66 -24.17 -11.13
N ALA A 31 -4.19 -24.52 -9.95
CA ALA A 31 -3.75 -23.98 -8.67
C ALA A 31 -2.30 -24.36 -8.36
N GLU A 32 -1.88 -25.58 -8.70
CA GLU A 32 -0.51 -26.08 -8.52
C GLU A 32 0.47 -25.34 -9.42
N ARG A 33 0.11 -25.15 -10.70
CA ARG A 33 0.93 -24.35 -11.63
C ARG A 33 1.07 -22.93 -11.13
N LYS A 34 -0.03 -22.31 -10.69
CA LYS A 34 0.00 -20.96 -10.12
C LYS A 34 0.88 -20.89 -8.87
N LEU A 35 0.78 -21.86 -7.96
CA LEU A 35 1.63 -21.91 -6.76
C LEU A 35 3.12 -22.02 -7.12
N ARG A 36 3.49 -22.81 -8.13
CA ARG A 36 4.88 -22.87 -8.59
C ARG A 36 5.38 -21.52 -9.13
N THR A 37 4.54 -20.81 -9.87
CA THR A 37 4.85 -19.45 -10.36
C THR A 37 5.05 -18.49 -9.19
N VAL A 38 4.13 -18.49 -8.22
CA VAL A 38 4.22 -17.64 -7.02
C VAL A 38 5.49 -17.92 -6.21
N LEU A 39 5.88 -19.19 -6.06
CA LEU A 39 7.12 -19.57 -5.37
C LEU A 39 8.39 -19.18 -6.15
N GLU A 40 8.36 -19.22 -7.49
CA GLU A 40 9.45 -18.73 -8.33
C GLU A 40 9.62 -17.21 -8.21
N GLU A 41 8.51 -16.47 -8.26
CA GLU A 41 8.51 -15.01 -8.07
C GLU A 41 9.01 -14.63 -6.67
N LEU A 42 8.62 -15.39 -5.64
CA LEU A 42 9.14 -15.20 -4.28
C LEU A 42 10.66 -15.42 -4.22
N SER A 43 11.16 -16.53 -4.77
CA SER A 43 12.60 -16.80 -4.85
C SER A 43 13.35 -15.69 -5.58
N THR A 44 12.83 -15.24 -6.71
CA THR A 44 13.41 -14.16 -7.51
C THR A 44 13.42 -12.83 -6.76
N GLY A 45 12.31 -12.50 -6.08
CA GLY A 45 12.19 -11.31 -5.23
C GLY A 45 13.19 -11.32 -4.08
N CYS A 46 13.37 -12.46 -3.41
CA CYS A 46 14.35 -12.61 -2.33
C CYS A 46 15.79 -12.45 -2.84
N ASN A 47 16.15 -13.06 -3.98
CA ASN A 47 17.47 -12.90 -4.58
C ASN A 47 17.75 -11.44 -5.00
N ARG A 48 16.73 -10.76 -5.54
CA ARG A 48 16.80 -9.34 -5.89
C ARG A 48 17.02 -8.47 -4.67
N TYR A 49 16.30 -8.73 -3.57
CA TYR A 49 16.52 -8.06 -2.28
C TYR A 49 17.96 -8.20 -1.81
N VAL A 50 18.51 -9.42 -1.78
CA VAL A 50 19.90 -9.67 -1.35
C VAL A 50 20.89 -8.88 -2.20
N SER A 51 20.66 -8.81 -3.50
CA SER A 51 21.51 -8.05 -4.44
C SER A 51 21.48 -6.54 -4.14
N ILE A 52 20.29 -5.97 -3.92
CA ILE A 52 20.13 -4.55 -3.55
C ILE A 52 20.76 -4.27 -2.18
N ALA A 53 20.49 -5.14 -1.20
CA ALA A 53 20.95 -4.98 0.18
C ALA A 53 22.48 -5.07 0.31
N LYS A 54 23.15 -5.84 -0.55
CA LYS A 54 24.62 -5.89 -0.65
C LYS A 54 25.19 -4.64 -1.34
N GLY A 55 24.53 -4.13 -2.38
CA GLY A 55 24.98 -2.95 -3.14
C GLY A 55 24.73 -1.60 -2.45
N THR A 56 23.83 -1.55 -1.46
CA THR A 56 23.46 -0.31 -0.72
C THR A 56 24.44 0.06 0.41
N GLY A 57 25.45 -0.77 0.66
CA GLY A 57 26.49 -0.50 1.65
C GLY A 57 27.55 0.51 1.20
N SER A 58 27.19 1.77 0.93
CA SER A 58 28.15 2.89 0.72
C SER A 58 27.52 4.30 0.70
N GLY A 59 26.27 4.48 1.17
CA GLY A 59 25.67 5.82 1.26
C GLY A 59 26.02 6.51 2.59
N PRO A 60 26.49 7.78 2.61
CA PRO A 60 26.72 8.47 3.87
C PRO A 60 25.41 8.59 4.65
N GLY A 61 25.32 7.92 5.81
CA GLY A 61 24.13 7.96 6.66
C GLY A 61 23.43 6.62 6.93
N VAL A 62 23.65 5.58 6.12
CA VAL A 62 22.94 4.29 6.24
C VAL A 62 23.65 3.37 7.23
N GLY A 63 22.90 2.78 8.18
CA GLY A 63 23.43 1.73 9.06
C GLY A 63 24.51 2.20 10.04
N LYS A 64 24.29 3.36 10.70
CA LYS A 64 25.29 3.96 11.58
C LYS A 64 25.40 3.25 12.92
N THR A 65 24.28 2.78 13.47
CA THR A 65 24.31 2.10 14.77
C THR A 65 24.69 0.62 14.60
N LYS A 66 25.21 0.02 15.67
CA LYS A 66 25.43 -1.43 15.72
C LYS A 66 24.13 -2.20 15.49
N LEU A 67 23.01 -1.70 16.04
CA LEU A 67 21.69 -2.31 15.88
C LEU A 67 21.22 -2.27 14.42
N ASP A 68 21.43 -1.16 13.70
CA ASP A 68 21.06 -1.05 12.28
C ASP A 68 21.82 -2.10 11.44
N LYS A 69 23.12 -2.28 11.73
CA LYS A 69 23.97 -3.25 11.03
C LYS A 69 23.50 -4.68 11.29
N GLU A 70 23.23 -5.02 12.55
CA GLU A 70 22.73 -6.35 12.91
C GLU A 70 21.32 -6.60 12.35
N ARG A 71 20.44 -5.58 12.32
CA ARG A 71 19.12 -5.67 11.68
C ARG A 71 19.24 -5.91 10.18
N MET A 72 20.15 -5.22 9.50
CA MET A 72 20.39 -5.44 8.07
C MET A 72 20.89 -6.87 7.80
N LYS A 73 21.85 -7.37 8.58
CA LYS A 73 22.34 -8.76 8.46
C LYS A 73 21.23 -9.79 8.71
N LEU A 74 20.41 -9.55 9.73
CA LEU A 74 19.25 -10.40 10.05
C LEU A 74 18.29 -10.47 8.86
N CYS A 75 17.88 -9.33 8.31
CA CYS A 75 16.99 -9.31 7.15
C CYS A 75 17.63 -9.97 5.92
N GLN A 76 18.92 -9.72 5.64
CA GLN A 76 19.64 -10.38 4.54
C GLN A 76 19.62 -11.89 4.68
N ARG A 77 20.01 -12.42 5.84
CA ARG A 77 20.04 -13.86 6.11
C ARG A 77 18.65 -14.48 6.00
N ASP A 78 17.65 -13.87 6.64
CA ASP A 78 16.32 -14.46 6.73
C ASP A 78 15.58 -14.40 5.37
N ILE A 79 15.76 -13.32 4.59
CA ILE A 79 15.21 -13.23 3.23
C ILE A 79 15.91 -14.20 2.27
N GLU A 80 17.24 -14.32 2.34
CA GLU A 80 17.98 -15.31 1.56
C GLU A 80 17.52 -16.74 1.87
N HIS A 81 17.33 -17.05 3.17
CA HIS A 81 16.81 -18.32 3.61
C HIS A 81 15.39 -18.59 3.08
N ILE A 82 14.48 -17.61 3.16
CA ILE A 82 13.12 -17.72 2.59
C ILE A 82 13.18 -17.98 1.08
N GLY A 83 14.05 -17.27 0.34
CA GLY A 83 14.22 -17.46 -1.10
C GLY A 83 14.67 -18.87 -1.46
N ASN A 84 15.63 -19.42 -0.72
CA ASN A 84 16.10 -20.80 -0.90
C ASN A 84 15.00 -21.83 -0.57
N MET A 85 14.29 -21.61 0.53
CA MET A 85 13.17 -22.46 0.94
C MET A 85 12.01 -22.42 -0.07
N ALA A 86 11.73 -21.27 -0.68
CA ALA A 86 10.73 -21.12 -1.74
C ALA A 86 11.12 -21.89 -3.00
N ARG A 87 12.38 -21.81 -3.43
CA ARG A 87 12.91 -22.56 -4.58
C ARG A 87 12.81 -24.06 -4.38
N ASN A 88 13.18 -24.56 -3.20
CA ASN A 88 13.07 -25.98 -2.86
C ASN A 88 11.60 -26.42 -2.78
N LEU A 89 10.74 -25.61 -2.16
CA LEU A 89 9.31 -25.90 -2.04
C LEU A 89 8.64 -26.01 -3.42
N LYS A 90 9.02 -25.14 -4.36
CA LYS A 90 8.53 -25.16 -5.76
C LYS A 90 8.76 -26.51 -6.43
N ALA A 91 9.96 -27.10 -6.27
CA ALA A 91 10.30 -28.40 -6.86
C ALA A 91 9.43 -29.53 -6.30
N LEU A 92 9.02 -29.40 -5.03
CA LEU A 92 8.23 -30.37 -4.28
C LEU A 92 6.71 -30.18 -4.39
N VAL A 93 6.22 -29.24 -5.19
CA VAL A 93 4.78 -29.13 -5.48
C VAL A 93 4.37 -30.32 -6.34
N THR A 94 3.34 -31.05 -5.95
CA THR A 94 2.67 -32.10 -6.74
C THR A 94 1.18 -32.02 -6.44
N LYS A 95 0.34 -32.73 -7.21
CA LYS A 95 -1.11 -32.78 -6.97
C LYS A 95 -1.43 -33.21 -5.52
N HIS A 96 -0.70 -34.20 -4.99
CA HIS A 96 -0.94 -34.75 -3.65
C HIS A 96 -0.38 -33.86 -2.53
N SER A 97 0.71 -33.14 -2.76
CA SER A 97 1.35 -32.31 -1.73
C SER A 97 0.92 -30.84 -1.76
N PHE A 98 0.05 -30.46 -2.70
CA PHE A 98 -0.30 -29.07 -2.98
C PHE A 98 -0.81 -28.32 -1.75
N LYS A 99 -1.79 -28.88 -1.02
CA LYS A 99 -2.40 -28.24 0.15
C LYS A 99 -1.36 -27.94 1.24
N ASP A 100 -0.46 -28.88 1.50
CA ASP A 100 0.61 -28.71 2.49
C ASP A 100 1.66 -27.70 2.02
N ARG A 101 1.99 -27.70 0.73
CA ARG A 101 2.94 -26.73 0.16
C ARG A 101 2.36 -25.32 0.16
N TYR A 102 1.08 -25.17 -0.14
CA TYR A 102 0.36 -23.90 -0.04
C TYR A 102 0.39 -23.37 1.40
N LYS A 103 0.05 -24.20 2.39
CA LYS A 103 0.14 -23.84 3.81
C LYS A 103 1.56 -23.45 4.22
N THR A 104 2.56 -24.17 3.72
CA THR A 104 3.98 -23.83 3.95
C THR A 104 4.32 -22.46 3.36
N ALA A 105 3.87 -22.16 2.15
CA ALA A 105 4.09 -20.85 1.52
C ALA A 105 3.44 -19.70 2.32
N GLN A 106 2.26 -19.92 2.91
CA GLN A 106 1.64 -18.96 3.83
C GLN A 106 2.51 -18.68 5.06
N THR A 107 3.27 -19.66 5.56
CA THR A 107 4.22 -19.40 6.67
C THR A 107 5.37 -18.48 6.24
N TYR A 108 5.79 -18.54 4.98
CA TYR A 108 6.81 -17.61 4.45
C TYR A 108 6.28 -16.18 4.41
N LEU A 109 5.00 -15.99 4.04
CA LEU A 109 4.33 -14.70 4.09
C LEU A 109 4.33 -14.12 5.51
N GLN A 110 4.02 -14.92 6.53
CA GLN A 110 4.05 -14.45 7.92
C GLN A 110 5.47 -14.03 8.36
N LYS A 111 6.50 -14.78 7.95
CA LYS A 111 7.90 -14.41 8.20
C LYS A 111 8.27 -13.09 7.52
N LEU A 112 7.84 -12.87 6.28
CA LEU A 112 8.05 -11.60 5.58
C LEU A 112 7.36 -10.45 6.30
N LYS A 113 6.09 -10.61 6.69
CA LYS A 113 5.33 -9.59 7.44
C LYS A 113 6.02 -9.19 8.74
N PHE A 114 6.62 -10.15 9.45
CA PHE A 114 7.42 -9.87 10.65
C PHE A 114 8.70 -9.05 10.35
N LEU A 115 9.35 -9.29 9.21
CA LEU A 115 10.56 -8.57 8.81
C LEU A 115 10.28 -7.14 8.31
N ILE A 116 9.07 -6.85 7.81
CA ILE A 116 8.66 -5.51 7.34
C ILE A 116 8.65 -4.50 8.48
N GLU A 117 8.16 -4.91 9.65
CA GLU A 117 8.08 -4.04 10.81
C GLU A 117 9.49 -3.65 11.27
N ASP A 118 9.78 -2.36 11.20
CA ASP A 118 11.06 -1.79 11.61
C ASP A 118 10.86 -1.11 12.97
N PRO A 119 11.35 -1.72 14.07
CA PRO A 119 11.15 -1.18 15.41
C PRO A 119 11.92 0.12 15.64
N GLN A 120 12.83 0.53 14.75
CA GLN A 120 13.73 1.66 14.95
C GLN A 120 13.76 2.64 13.77
N HIS A 121 12.65 2.84 13.05
CA HIS A 121 12.63 3.88 12.01
C HIS A 121 12.68 5.28 12.61
N SER A 122 13.64 6.11 12.15
CA SER A 122 13.87 7.47 12.67
C SER A 122 13.09 8.57 11.96
N LEU A 123 12.40 8.22 10.85
CA LEU A 123 11.63 9.19 10.09
C LEU A 123 10.24 9.36 10.70
N PRO A 124 9.84 10.59 11.05
CA PRO A 124 8.51 10.85 11.59
C PRO A 124 7.45 10.69 10.51
N ASP A 125 6.32 10.15 10.91
CA ASP A 125 5.17 10.01 10.02
C ASP A 125 4.52 11.36 9.71
N VAL A 126 3.86 11.42 8.56
CA VAL A 126 3.15 12.61 8.12
C VAL A 126 1.72 12.58 8.65
N PHE A 127 1.30 13.67 9.28
CA PHE A 127 -0.08 13.85 9.74
C PHE A 127 -0.76 14.92 8.90
N VAL A 128 -1.87 14.54 8.26
CA VAL A 128 -2.76 15.48 7.58
C VAL A 128 -3.94 15.75 8.49
N TRP A 129 -4.14 17.02 8.87
CA TRP A 129 -5.23 17.47 9.74
C TRP A 129 -6.18 18.40 9.00
N VAL A 130 -7.48 18.25 9.24
CA VAL A 130 -8.47 19.28 8.95
C VAL A 130 -8.65 20.13 10.20
N ILE A 131 -8.49 21.44 10.03
CA ILE A 131 -8.65 22.43 11.08
C ILE A 131 -9.84 23.31 10.71
N SER A 132 -10.81 23.41 11.62
CA SER A 132 -11.96 24.30 11.49
C SER A 132 -12.19 25.01 12.82
N ASN A 133 -12.31 26.34 12.79
CA ASN A 133 -12.46 27.19 13.97
C ASN A 133 -11.42 26.89 15.06
N GLY A 134 -10.14 26.73 14.66
CA GLY A 134 -9.03 26.40 15.56
C GLY A 134 -9.04 24.98 16.12
N LYS A 135 -10.03 24.13 15.76
CA LYS A 135 -10.16 22.76 16.24
C LYS A 135 -9.78 21.75 15.16
N ARG A 136 -9.04 20.71 15.57
CA ARG A 136 -8.71 19.55 14.75
C ARG A 136 -9.93 18.63 14.64
N THR A 137 -10.54 18.56 13.47
CA THR A 137 -11.82 17.85 13.27
C THR A 137 -11.65 16.46 12.65
N ALA A 138 -10.68 16.28 11.76
CA ALA A 138 -10.38 15.00 11.13
C ALA A 138 -8.89 14.89 10.81
N TYR A 139 -8.38 13.66 10.72
CA TYR A 139 -6.97 13.42 10.45
C TYR A 139 -6.68 12.12 9.74
N ARG A 140 -5.44 12.02 9.24
CA ARG A 140 -4.83 10.76 8.85
C ARG A 140 -3.33 10.81 9.07
N ARG A 141 -2.81 9.72 9.66
CA ARG A 141 -1.37 9.42 9.74
C ARG A 141 -0.97 8.64 8.50
N ILE A 142 0.14 9.03 7.89
CA ILE A 142 0.76 8.34 6.76
C ILE A 142 2.18 7.95 7.18
N PRO A 143 2.51 6.65 7.22
CA PRO A 143 3.86 6.19 7.51
C PRO A 143 4.87 6.82 6.57
N ALA A 144 5.99 7.34 7.10
CA ALA A 144 7.02 7.94 6.26
C ALA A 144 7.51 6.95 5.18
N ARG A 145 7.64 5.66 5.55
CA ARG A 145 8.05 4.59 4.63
C ARG A 145 7.22 4.51 3.35
N ASP A 146 5.94 4.87 3.41
CA ASP A 146 5.02 4.84 2.28
C ASP A 146 5.23 6.01 1.31
N LEU A 147 5.96 7.06 1.72
CA LEU A 147 6.15 8.29 0.98
C LEU A 147 7.58 8.49 0.44
N ILE A 148 8.57 7.78 1.00
CA ILE A 148 9.98 8.02 0.68
C ILE A 148 10.28 7.68 -0.78
N TYR A 149 11.03 8.55 -1.44
CA TYR A 149 11.57 8.36 -2.78
C TYR A 149 12.97 7.73 -2.76
N SER A 150 13.19 6.75 -3.64
CA SER A 150 14.51 6.28 -4.05
C SER A 150 14.62 6.25 -5.58
N ILE A 151 15.84 6.20 -6.09
CA ILE A 151 16.10 5.89 -7.51
C ILE A 151 15.92 4.40 -7.81
N VAL A 152 16.01 3.55 -6.78
CA VAL A 152 15.71 2.12 -6.86
C VAL A 152 14.23 1.96 -6.57
N ASP A 153 13.43 1.54 -7.56
CA ASP A 153 11.98 1.46 -7.40
C ASP A 153 11.61 0.63 -6.17
N GLU A 154 12.26 -0.52 -5.95
CA GLU A 154 11.96 -1.43 -4.84
C GLU A 154 12.07 -0.78 -3.45
N GLU A 155 12.88 0.28 -3.33
CA GLU A 155 13.04 1.04 -2.09
C GLU A 155 11.97 2.13 -1.92
N CYS A 156 11.31 2.56 -3.00
CA CYS A 156 10.29 3.60 -2.98
C CYS A 156 9.08 3.18 -2.14
N GLY A 157 8.56 4.15 -1.40
CA GLY A 157 7.28 4.03 -0.71
C GLY A 157 6.14 3.81 -1.70
N ARG A 158 5.13 3.05 -1.27
CA ARG A 158 4.01 2.64 -2.14
C ARG A 158 3.21 3.80 -2.73
N TYR A 159 3.17 4.95 -2.06
CA TYR A 159 2.47 6.17 -2.46
C TYR A 159 3.40 7.27 -2.98
N CYS A 160 4.72 7.06 -2.93
CA CYS A 160 5.68 8.02 -3.42
C CYS A 160 5.47 8.27 -4.92
N GLY A 161 5.35 9.54 -5.32
CA GLY A 161 5.20 9.92 -6.71
C GLY A 161 3.93 9.36 -7.34
N LYS A 162 2.85 9.21 -6.57
CA LYS A 162 1.55 8.74 -7.08
C LYS A 162 0.43 9.59 -6.49
N VAL A 163 -0.63 9.79 -7.26
CA VAL A 163 -1.89 10.32 -6.73
C VAL A 163 -2.62 9.19 -6.04
N PHE A 164 -3.00 9.37 -4.77
CA PHE A 164 -3.74 8.38 -4.01
C PHE A 164 -4.85 9.03 -3.17
N SER A 165 -5.87 8.23 -2.85
CA SER A 165 -7.00 8.66 -2.03
C SER A 165 -6.70 8.47 -0.55
N LEU A 166 -6.92 9.52 0.24
CA LEU A 166 -6.77 9.53 1.68
C LEU A 166 -8.13 9.77 2.34
N PHE A 167 -8.61 8.80 3.10
CA PHE A 167 -9.83 8.92 3.88
C PHE A 167 -9.49 9.31 5.32
N LEU A 168 -9.98 10.48 5.73
CA LEU A 168 -9.74 11.02 7.07
C LEU A 168 -10.68 10.40 8.10
N LYS A 169 -10.17 10.29 9.33
CA LYS A 169 -10.88 9.72 10.49
C LYS A 169 -11.03 10.76 11.59
N LEU A 170 -12.03 10.57 12.45
CA LEU A 170 -12.20 11.39 13.65
C LEU A 170 -11.06 11.16 14.65
N PRO A 171 -10.58 12.19 15.35
CA PRO A 171 -9.55 12.04 16.38
C PRO A 171 -10.07 11.39 17.67
N GLY A 172 -9.18 10.69 18.35
CA GLY A 172 -9.45 10.07 19.66
C GLY A 172 -10.50 8.96 19.60
N LYS A 173 -11.21 8.74 20.72
CA LYS A 173 -12.23 7.70 20.83
C LYS A 173 -13.44 7.92 19.92
N LYS A 174 -13.64 9.12 19.36
CA LYS A 174 -14.74 9.43 18.44
C LYS A 174 -14.65 8.67 17.11
N GLY A 175 -13.45 8.21 16.74
CA GLY A 175 -13.26 7.34 15.59
C GLY A 175 -13.55 5.86 15.87
N LEU A 176 -13.87 5.48 17.11
CA LEU A 176 -14.22 4.12 17.49
C LEU A 176 -15.75 3.98 17.47
N GLY A 177 -16.28 2.92 16.85
CA GLY A 177 -17.71 2.66 16.72
C GLY A 177 -18.35 3.26 15.46
N ALA A 178 -19.68 3.25 15.40
CA ALA A 178 -20.47 3.59 14.21
C ALA A 178 -20.19 5.01 13.66
N SER A 179 -19.94 5.99 14.53
CA SER A 179 -19.56 7.35 14.14
C SER A 179 -18.22 7.42 13.39
N GLY A 180 -17.34 6.45 13.62
CA GLY A 180 -16.04 6.33 12.92
C GLY A 180 -16.14 5.68 11.54
N TRP A 181 -17.28 5.05 11.20
CA TRP A 181 -17.51 4.46 9.88
C TRP A 181 -17.78 5.53 8.81
N ALA A 182 -18.31 6.68 9.23
CA ALA A 182 -18.54 7.80 8.33
C ALA A 182 -17.20 8.38 7.83
N ILE A 183 -17.06 8.47 6.50
CA ILE A 183 -15.96 9.18 5.85
C ILE A 183 -16.11 10.67 6.17
N GLN A 184 -15.16 11.22 6.94
CA GLN A 184 -15.18 12.63 7.32
C GLN A 184 -14.77 13.54 6.15
N ALA A 185 -13.73 13.13 5.43
CA ALA A 185 -13.29 13.76 4.20
C ALA A 185 -12.50 12.75 3.36
N LYS A 186 -12.59 12.91 2.04
CA LYS A 186 -11.76 12.22 1.06
C LYS A 186 -10.83 13.25 0.43
N LEU A 187 -9.53 13.03 0.53
CA LEU A 187 -8.52 13.82 -0.17
C LEU A 187 -7.94 13.00 -1.32
N GLN A 188 -7.62 13.67 -2.43
CA GLN A 188 -6.70 13.13 -3.43
C GLN A 188 -5.38 13.87 -3.26
N ILE A 189 -4.32 13.14 -2.91
CA ILE A 189 -3.03 13.73 -2.59
C ILE A 189 -1.93 13.12 -3.46
N TYR A 190 -0.95 13.95 -3.77
CA TYR A 190 0.31 13.56 -4.39
C TYR A 190 1.43 13.92 -3.42
N THR A 191 2.32 12.98 -3.15
CA THR A 191 3.43 13.19 -2.20
C THR A 191 4.73 12.66 -2.79
N TRP A 192 5.80 13.40 -2.53
CA TRP A 192 7.15 12.98 -2.85
C TRP A 192 8.06 13.35 -1.68
N PHE A 193 8.75 12.36 -1.11
CA PHE A 193 9.65 12.58 0.03
C PHE A 193 11.05 12.02 -0.27
N GLY A 194 11.88 12.80 -0.96
CA GLY A 194 13.22 12.38 -1.37
C GLY A 194 14.34 13.36 -0.99
N LEU A 195 15.56 12.93 -1.25
CA LEU A 195 16.75 13.76 -1.07
C LEU A 195 16.76 14.90 -2.10
N VAL A 196 17.29 16.07 -1.71
CA VAL A 196 17.40 17.25 -2.58
C VAL A 196 18.12 16.94 -3.90
N LYS A 197 19.14 16.07 -3.88
CA LYS A 197 19.85 15.62 -5.10
C LYS A 197 18.97 14.88 -6.11
N HIS A 198 17.80 14.38 -5.70
CA HIS A 198 16.83 13.69 -6.54
C HIS A 198 15.61 14.55 -6.88
N LYS A 199 15.59 15.84 -6.50
CA LYS A 199 14.40 16.70 -6.62
C LYS A 199 13.84 16.77 -8.04
N LYS A 200 14.66 16.65 -9.09
CA LYS A 200 14.18 16.58 -10.47
C LYS A 200 13.05 15.56 -10.71
N ASN A 201 12.98 14.52 -9.89
CA ASN A 201 12.00 13.45 -10.01
C ASN A 201 10.67 13.73 -9.30
N PHE A 202 10.51 14.85 -8.57
CA PHE A 202 9.30 15.09 -7.77
C PHE A 202 8.04 15.24 -8.61
N VAL A 203 8.15 15.53 -9.92
CA VAL A 203 7.01 15.68 -10.84
C VAL A 203 6.69 14.44 -11.66
N ASN A 204 7.54 13.41 -11.65
CA ASN A 204 7.44 12.28 -12.60
C ASN A 204 6.13 11.51 -12.49
N GLY A 205 5.48 11.58 -11.33
CA GLY A 205 4.20 10.91 -11.07
C GLY A 205 2.96 11.78 -11.22
N LEU A 206 3.12 13.06 -11.57
CA LEU A 206 1.98 13.94 -11.82
C LEU A 206 1.29 13.52 -13.12
N THR A 207 -0.04 13.58 -13.13
CA THR A 207 -0.82 13.29 -14.34
C THR A 207 -0.61 14.36 -15.40
N LYS A 208 -0.88 14.03 -16.67
CA LYS A 208 -0.87 15.03 -17.73
C LYS A 208 -1.91 16.12 -17.43
N GLY A 209 -1.56 17.37 -17.72
CA GLY A 209 -2.42 18.54 -17.56
C GLY A 209 -2.02 19.50 -16.45
N TYR A 210 -1.01 19.16 -15.63
CA TYR A 210 -0.33 20.15 -14.80
C TYR A 210 0.62 21.00 -15.65
N GLU A 211 0.72 22.28 -15.32
CA GLU A 211 1.67 23.21 -15.93
C GLU A 211 3.11 22.85 -15.58
N VAL A 212 3.99 22.89 -16.59
CA VAL A 212 5.44 22.71 -16.38
C VAL A 212 6.08 24.09 -16.24
N SER A 213 6.10 24.58 -15.01
CA SER A 213 6.67 25.89 -14.66
C SER A 213 8.19 25.94 -14.91
N HIS A 214 8.76 27.16 -14.92
CA HIS A 214 10.20 27.35 -15.10
C HIS A 214 11.02 26.70 -13.96
N GLU A 215 10.49 26.68 -12.74
CA GLU A 215 11.08 26.01 -11.58
C GLU A 215 11.19 24.49 -11.80
N ILE A 216 10.14 23.88 -12.35
CA ILE A 216 10.12 22.45 -12.68
C ILE A 216 11.15 22.14 -13.77
N LYS A 217 11.19 22.94 -14.84
CA LYS A 217 12.17 22.76 -15.93
C LYS A 217 13.62 22.84 -15.44
N ASN A 218 13.87 23.63 -14.40
CA ASN A 218 15.20 23.85 -13.85
C ASN A 218 15.47 23.07 -12.56
N ALA A 219 14.66 22.05 -12.24
CA ALA A 219 14.77 21.28 -11.00
C ALA A 219 16.12 20.54 -10.84
N GLU A 220 16.92 20.36 -11.91
CA GLU A 220 18.28 19.82 -11.82
C GLU A 220 19.28 20.81 -11.18
N ARG A 221 19.02 22.12 -11.24
CA ARG A 221 19.96 23.13 -10.74
C ARG A 221 20.09 23.02 -9.21
N PRO A 222 21.31 22.97 -8.63
CA PRO A 222 21.50 22.73 -7.20
C PRO A 222 20.70 23.66 -6.28
N ARG A 223 20.63 24.95 -6.63
CA ARG A 223 19.92 26.00 -5.86
C ARG A 223 18.46 26.22 -6.27
N ALA A 224 17.93 25.50 -7.26
CA ALA A 224 16.53 25.65 -7.64
C ALA A 224 15.62 25.20 -6.48
N MET A 225 14.67 26.05 -6.11
CA MET A 225 13.64 25.70 -5.15
C MET A 225 12.50 24.98 -5.87
N PRO A 226 11.81 24.01 -5.23
CA PRO A 226 10.57 23.49 -5.78
C PRO A 226 9.52 24.61 -5.88
N PRO A 227 8.62 24.57 -6.87
CA PRO A 227 7.51 25.52 -6.95
C PRO A 227 6.63 25.40 -5.70
N SER A 228 6.11 26.54 -5.23
CA SER A 228 5.15 26.58 -4.12
C SER A 228 3.77 26.08 -4.53
N ILE A 229 3.41 26.22 -5.81
CA ILE A 229 2.12 25.85 -6.38
C ILE A 229 2.36 25.26 -7.78
N ILE A 230 1.59 24.23 -8.13
CA ILE A 230 1.55 23.66 -9.48
C ILE A 230 0.09 23.69 -9.94
N HIS A 231 -0.19 24.38 -11.05
CA HIS A 231 -1.55 24.54 -11.55
C HIS A 231 -1.94 23.40 -12.49
N TYR A 232 -3.14 22.84 -12.31
CA TYR A 232 -3.75 21.97 -13.31
C TYR A 232 -4.53 22.82 -14.31
N THR A 233 -4.14 22.78 -15.58
CA THR A 233 -4.67 23.67 -16.62
C THR A 233 -5.62 22.96 -17.59
N SER A 234 -5.57 21.64 -17.64
CA SER A 234 -6.45 20.85 -18.50
C SER A 234 -7.88 20.81 -17.95
N LYS A 235 -8.86 20.87 -18.85
CA LYS A 235 -10.28 20.76 -18.52
C LYS A 235 -10.87 19.59 -19.28
N PHE A 236 -11.60 18.74 -18.57
CA PHE A 236 -12.29 17.60 -19.15
C PHE A 236 -13.71 17.57 -18.61
N SER A 237 -14.67 17.28 -19.49
CA SER A 237 -16.06 17.05 -19.11
C SER A 237 -16.34 15.56 -19.24
N PHE A 238 -16.90 14.97 -18.20
CA PHE A 238 -17.26 13.56 -18.16
C PHE A 238 -18.70 13.41 -17.69
N GLN A 239 -19.44 12.47 -18.28
CA GLN A 239 -20.71 12.01 -17.74
C GLN A 239 -20.48 10.66 -17.04
N MET A 240 -20.77 10.61 -15.74
CA MET A 240 -20.67 9.38 -14.96
C MET A 240 -22.08 8.88 -14.64
N ARG A 241 -22.35 7.60 -14.90
CA ARG A 241 -23.61 6.93 -14.57
C ARG A 241 -23.30 5.78 -13.62
N ALA A 242 -23.81 5.86 -12.40
CA ALA A 242 -23.69 4.80 -11.41
C ALA A 242 -25.03 4.06 -11.31
N TYR A 243 -25.03 2.77 -11.65
CA TYR A 243 -26.17 1.89 -11.54
C TYR A 243 -26.00 1.03 -10.28
N MET A 244 -26.92 1.18 -9.33
CA MET A 244 -26.91 0.44 -8.06
C MET A 244 -28.11 -0.50 -8.04
N TYR A 245 -27.85 -1.80 -7.87
CA TYR A 245 -28.89 -2.83 -7.97
C TYR A 245 -29.25 -3.45 -6.62
N GLN A 246 -28.30 -4.10 -5.95
CA GLN A 246 -28.53 -4.75 -4.65
C GLN A 246 -27.22 -4.85 -3.86
N ALA A 247 -27.35 -4.91 -2.53
CA ALA A 247 -26.29 -5.35 -1.63
C ALA A 247 -26.71 -6.68 -0.97
N ARG A 248 -25.77 -7.59 -0.74
CA ARG A 248 -26.00 -8.90 -0.12
C ARG A 248 -25.05 -9.08 1.06
N SER A 249 -25.45 -9.92 2.03
CA SER A 249 -24.62 -10.28 3.19
C SER A 249 -24.10 -9.06 3.96
N LEU A 250 -24.99 -8.08 4.17
CA LEU A 250 -24.68 -6.91 5.00
C LEU A 250 -24.47 -7.33 6.45
N ILE A 251 -23.62 -6.61 7.17
CA ILE A 251 -23.36 -6.88 8.58
C ILE A 251 -24.43 -6.16 9.41
N GLY A 252 -25.12 -6.89 10.28
CA GLY A 252 -26.08 -6.32 11.22
C GLY A 252 -25.43 -5.26 12.10
N SER A 253 -26.00 -4.05 12.15
CA SER A 253 -25.42 -2.93 12.90
C SER A 253 -25.74 -2.98 14.40
N ASP A 254 -26.76 -3.73 14.80
CA ASP A 254 -27.23 -3.85 16.17
C ASP A 254 -27.48 -5.30 16.62
N ALA A 255 -27.78 -5.48 17.90
CA ALA A 255 -28.02 -6.78 18.53
C ALA A 255 -29.31 -7.48 18.03
N SER A 256 -30.17 -6.78 17.28
CA SER A 256 -31.39 -7.34 16.70
C SER A 256 -31.16 -8.01 15.35
N GLY A 257 -29.98 -7.81 14.74
CA GLY A 257 -29.67 -8.31 13.40
C GLY A 257 -30.34 -7.51 12.28
N LEU A 258 -30.99 -6.38 12.60
CA LEU A 258 -31.57 -5.46 11.63
C LEU A 258 -30.54 -4.42 11.20
N SER A 259 -30.72 -3.90 9.98
CA SER A 259 -29.98 -2.75 9.48
C SER A 259 -30.84 -1.95 8.53
N ASP A 260 -30.60 -0.64 8.52
CA ASP A 260 -31.21 0.32 7.60
C ASP A 260 -30.15 0.76 6.57
N PRO A 261 -29.78 -0.11 5.62
CA PRO A 261 -28.70 0.18 4.71
C PRO A 261 -29.10 1.31 3.75
N PHE A 262 -28.13 2.17 3.49
CA PHE A 262 -28.15 3.10 2.38
C PHE A 262 -26.79 3.09 1.72
N ALA A 263 -26.74 3.49 0.45
CA ALA A 263 -25.50 3.70 -0.26
C ALA A 263 -25.25 5.18 -0.52
N ARG A 264 -23.98 5.55 -0.58
CA ARG A 264 -23.54 6.88 -0.95
C ARG A 264 -22.49 6.77 -2.05
N VAL A 265 -22.77 7.41 -3.18
CA VAL A 265 -21.86 7.52 -4.32
C VAL A 265 -21.23 8.91 -4.30
N ILE A 266 -19.90 8.97 -4.21
CA ILE A 266 -19.12 10.20 -4.14
C ILE A 266 -18.16 10.26 -5.34
N ILE A 267 -18.33 11.28 -6.19
CA ILE A 267 -17.52 11.50 -7.40
C ILE A 267 -17.10 12.96 -7.44
N GLY A 268 -15.80 13.23 -7.28
CA GLY A 268 -15.30 14.59 -7.14
C GLY A 268 -15.99 15.29 -5.96
N GLU A 269 -16.62 16.42 -6.24
CA GLU A 269 -17.43 17.21 -5.30
C GLU A 269 -18.90 16.77 -5.22
N TYR A 270 -19.35 15.89 -6.12
CA TYR A 270 -20.74 15.44 -6.16
C TYR A 270 -20.94 14.23 -5.24
N CYS A 271 -22.00 14.28 -4.45
CA CYS A 271 -22.41 13.20 -3.56
C CYS A 271 -23.90 12.96 -3.73
N LYS A 272 -24.30 11.71 -4.00
CA LYS A 272 -25.69 11.27 -3.96
C LYS A 272 -25.83 10.08 -3.03
N SER A 273 -26.93 10.04 -2.30
CA SER A 273 -27.29 8.91 -1.45
C SER A 273 -28.57 8.26 -1.95
N THR A 274 -28.67 6.95 -1.82
CA THR A 274 -29.93 6.23 -2.02
C THR A 274 -30.90 6.57 -0.90
N GLN A 275 -32.18 6.29 -1.10
CA GLN A 275 -33.13 6.26 0.02
C GLN A 275 -32.70 5.16 1.01
N VAL A 276 -33.02 5.37 2.28
CA VAL A 276 -32.83 4.37 3.33
C VAL A 276 -33.94 3.35 3.17
N SER A 277 -33.56 2.08 3.01
CA SER A 277 -34.56 1.00 2.99
C SER A 277 -34.72 0.46 4.41
N ASN A 278 -35.87 0.69 5.02
CA ASN A 278 -36.15 0.26 6.39
C ASN A 278 -36.42 -1.25 6.47
N ASN A 279 -35.98 -1.90 7.55
CA ASN A 279 -36.36 -3.25 7.99
C ASN A 279 -35.96 -4.43 7.06
N TYR A 280 -34.69 -4.55 6.67
CA TYR A 280 -34.19 -5.82 6.12
C TYR A 280 -33.68 -6.74 7.23
N LEU A 281 -34.30 -7.93 7.33
CA LEU A 281 -33.77 -9.06 8.09
C LEU A 281 -32.50 -9.58 7.42
N ILE A 282 -31.37 -9.45 8.11
CA ILE A 282 -30.11 -10.05 7.68
C ILE A 282 -30.08 -11.47 8.24
N HIS A 283 -30.36 -12.46 7.38
CA HIS A 283 -30.12 -13.85 7.72
C HIS A 283 -28.62 -14.15 7.64
N TYR A 284 -28.07 -14.67 8.74
CA TYR A 284 -26.71 -15.22 8.82
C TYR A 284 -26.57 -16.53 8.04
#